data_AF-A0A948AYT5-F1
#
_entry.id   AF-A0A948AYT5-F1
#
_cell.length_a   1.000
_cell.length_b   1.000
_cell.length_c   1.000
_cell.angle_alpha   90.00
_cell.angle_beta   90.00
_cell.angle_gamma   90.00
#
_symmetry.space_group_name_H-M   'P 1'
#
loop_
_entity.id
_entity.type
_entity.pdbx_description
1 polymer ?
#
loop_
_entity_poly.entity_id
_entity_poly.type
_entity_poly.pdbx_seq_one_letter_code
_entity_poly.pdbx_strand_id
1 'polypeptide(L)' 'MLSNQELKSLTRKELLQELEGARELAMKKHITVKTKHEKDTSGISKQKKFIARIMTALMELDLEEAVEKAGKID' A
#
# COMPACT_ATOMS: atom_id res chain seq x y z
N MET A 1 -3.00 -9.11 5.77
CA MET A 1 -2.57 -8.32 4.59
C MET A 1 -3.52 -8.68 3.49
N LEU A 2 -4.20 -7.69 2.93
CA LEU A 2 -5.12 -7.89 1.81
C LEU A 2 -4.39 -8.47 0.59
N SER A 3 -5.09 -9.31 -0.16
CA SER A 3 -4.69 -9.80 -1.47
C SER A 3 -4.80 -8.69 -2.52
N ASN A 4 -4.21 -8.91 -3.70
CA ASN A 4 -4.32 -7.95 -4.80
C ASN A 4 -5.77 -7.75 -5.27
N GLN A 5 -6.60 -8.80 -5.23
CA GLN A 5 -8.01 -8.70 -5.60
C GLN A 5 -8.79 -7.85 -4.59
N GLU A 6 -8.56 -8.07 -3.29
CA GLU A 6 -9.17 -7.25 -2.25
C GLU A 6 -8.73 -5.78 -2.37
N LEU A 7 -7.45 -5.51 -2.64
CA LEU A 7 -6.97 -4.13 -2.85
C LEU A 7 -7.65 -3.43 -4.04
N LYS A 8 -7.88 -4.13 -5.15
CA LYS A 8 -8.58 -3.57 -6.32
C LYS A 8 -10.06 -3.29 -6.06
N SER A 9 -10.67 -3.92 -5.06
CA SER A 9 -12.06 -3.69 -4.68
C SER A 9 -12.26 -2.49 -3.74
N LEU A 10 -11.18 -1.94 -3.20
CA LEU A 10 -11.23 -0.80 -2.29
C LEU A 10 -11.36 0.52 -3.04
N THR A 11 -12.05 1.46 -2.41
CA THR A 11 -12.08 2.86 -2.85
C THR A 11 -10.71 3.52 -2.62
N ARG A 12 -10.45 4.62 -3.33
CA ARG A 12 -9.26 5.46 -3.12
C ARG A 12 -9.05 5.84 -1.65
N LYS A 13 -10.14 6.21 -0.95
CA LYS A 13 -10.09 6.59 0.48
C LYS A 13 -9.63 5.42 1.35
N GLU A 14 -10.18 4.23 1.12
CA GLU A 14 -9.82 3.02 1.85
C GLU A 14 -8.38 2.59 1.56
N LEU A 15 -7.93 2.70 0.31
CA LEU A 15 -6.53 2.44 -0.06
C LEU A 15 -5.55 3.39 0.63
N LEU A 16 -5.89 4.68 0.75
CA LEU A 16 -5.08 5.65 1.48
C LEU A 16 -5.02 5.34 2.98
N GLN A 17 -6.15 4.96 3.58
CA GLN A 17 -6.21 4.54 4.98
C GLN A 17 -5.38 3.27 5.23
N GLU A 18 -5.47 2.28 4.34
CA GLU A 18 -4.69 1.05 4.43
C GLU A 18 -3.18 1.34 4.24
N LEU A 19 -2.83 2.28 3.36
CA LEU A 19 -1.44 2.72 3.16
C LEU A 19 -0.86 3.35 4.43
N GLU A 20 -1.64 4.21 5.10
CA GLU A 20 -1.25 4.84 6.37
C GLU A 20 -1.01 3.79 7.45
N GLY A 21 -1.97 2.89 7.67
CA GLY A 21 -1.82 1.79 8.64
C GLY A 21 -0.62 0.88 8.31
N ALA A 22 -0.40 0.59 7.03
CA ALA A 22 0.73 -0.21 6.59
C ALA A 22 2.09 0.47 6.85
N ARG A 23 2.16 1.80 6.72
CA ARG A 23 3.36 2.61 7.02
C ARG A 23 3.64 2.69 8.52
N GLU A 24 2.62 2.90 9.34
CA GLU A 24 2.77 2.90 10.80
C GLU A 24 3.28 1.55 11.31
N LEU A 25 2.72 0.45 10.81
CA LEU A 25 3.18 -0.90 11.14
C LEU A 25 4.63 -1.14 10.70
N ALA A 26 5.02 -0.63 9.54
CA ALA A 26 6.41 -0.70 9.06
C ALA A 26 7.36 0.06 9.98
N MET A 27 6.97 1.27 10.41
CA MET A 27 7.76 2.09 11.32
C MET A 27 7.92 1.43 12.69
N LYS A 28 6.83 0.90 13.26
CA LYS A 28 6.86 0.15 14.53
C LYS A 28 7.83 -1.04 14.44
N LYS A 29 7.73 -1.86 13.38
CA LYS A 29 8.67 -2.97 13.15
C LYS A 29 10.12 -2.52 13.03
N HIS A 30 10.36 -1.40 12.33
CA HIS A 30 11.70 -0.87 12.15
C HIS A 30 12.32 -0.39 13.48
N ILE A 31 11.52 0.25 14.34
CA ILE A 31 11.94 0.63 15.70
C ILE A 31 12.24 -0.62 16.52
N THR A 32 11.36 -1.64 16.50
CA THR A 32 11.56 -2.88 17.26
C THR A 32 12.83 -3.61 16.84
N VAL A 33 13.08 -3.77 15.54
CA VAL A 33 14.31 -4.43 15.05
C VAL A 33 15.56 -3.67 15.49
N LYS A 34 15.55 -2.33 15.41
CA LYS A 34 16.69 -1.50 15.83
C LYS A 34 16.92 -1.49 17.34
N THR A 35 15.85 -1.47 18.15
CA THR A 35 15.94 -1.32 19.61
C THR A 35 16.11 -2.67 20.31
N LYS A 36 15.40 -3.71 19.89
CA LYS A 36 15.42 -5.03 20.52
C LYS A 36 16.43 -6.01 19.90
N HIS A 37 17.22 -5.57 18.92
CA HIS A 37 18.22 -6.40 18.23
C HIS A 37 17.59 -7.68 17.65
N GLU A 38 16.35 -7.55 17.18
CA GLU A 38 15.54 -8.65 16.68
C GLU A 38 16.13 -9.11 15.33
N LYS A 39 16.62 -10.35 15.26
CA LYS A 39 17.29 -10.88 14.06
C LYS A 39 16.32 -11.22 12.93
N ASP A 40 15.04 -11.42 13.23
CA ASP A 40 14.03 -11.73 12.21
C ASP A 40 13.49 -10.46 11.55
N THR A 41 14.10 -10.09 10.42
CA THR A 41 13.66 -8.95 9.59
C THR A 41 12.67 -9.36 8.49
N SER A 42 12.26 -10.62 8.42
CA SER A 42 11.38 -11.12 7.35
C SER A 42 10.04 -10.38 7.31
N GLY A 43 9.54 -9.98 8.48
CA GLY A 43 8.33 -9.17 8.65
C GLY A 43 8.41 -7.77 8.06
N ILE A 44 9.61 -7.20 7.87
CA ILE A 44 9.83 -5.90 7.22
C ILE A 44 9.70 -6.04 5.71
N SER A 45 10.33 -7.06 5.12
CA SER A 45 10.26 -7.30 3.67
C SER A 45 8.83 -7.55 3.21
N LYS A 46 8.06 -8.34 3.97
CA LYS A 46 6.62 -8.56 3.73
C LYS A 46 5.84 -7.25 3.79
N GLN A 47 6.12 -6.38 4.77
CA GLN A 47 5.46 -5.09 4.91
C GLN A 47 5.75 -4.14 3.75
N LYS A 48 7.01 -4.07 3.30
CA LYS A 48 7.40 -3.26 2.14
C LYS A 48 6.69 -3.71 0.85
N LYS A 49 6.62 -5.03 0.63
CA LYS A 49 5.88 -5.58 -0.52
C LYS A 49 4.39 -5.25 -0.46
N PHE A 50 3.79 -5.26 0.73
CA PHE A 50 2.39 -4.89 0.90
C PHE A 50 2.14 -3.41 0.60
N ILE A 51 2.98 -2.50 1.13
CA ILE A 51 2.93 -1.07 0.81
C ILE A 51 3.03 -0.84 -0.70
N ALA A 52 3.96 -1.51 -1.38
CA ALA A 52 4.12 -1.39 -2.82
C ALA A 52 2.85 -1.79 -3.59
N ARG A 53 2.16 -2.86 -3.16
CA ARG A 53 0.89 -3.29 -3.79
C ARG A 53 -0.22 -2.26 -3.62
N ILE A 54 -0.34 -1.63 -2.45
CA ILE A 54 -1.32 -0.56 -2.22
C ILE A 54 -1.02 0.64 -3.12
N MET A 55 0.26 1.03 -3.23
CA MET A 55 0.67 2.12 -4.12
C MET A 55 0.40 1.81 -5.60
N THR A 56 0.59 0.55 -6.03
CA THR A 56 0.21 0.12 -7.38
C THR A 56 -1.29 0.25 -7.60
N ALA A 57 -2.13 -0.20 -6.66
CA ALA A 57 -3.59 -0.07 -6.79
C ALA A 57 -4.05 1.40 -6.87
N LEU A 58 -3.43 2.29 -6.10
CA LEU A 58 -3.69 3.74 -6.20
C LEU A 58 -3.30 4.30 -7.57
N MET A 59 -2.15 3.90 -8.11
CA MET A 59 -1.69 4.34 -9.43
C MET A 59 -2.59 3.82 -10.56
N GLU A 60 -3.10 2.59 -10.45
CA GLU A 60 -4.08 2.05 -11.41
C GLU A 60 -5.36 2.89 -11.43
N LEU A 61 -5.89 3.26 -10.24
CA LEU A 61 -7.04 4.17 -10.14
C LEU A 61 -6.76 5.55 -10.74
N ASP A 62 -5.58 6.13 -10.49
CA ASP A 62 -5.16 7.41 -11.07
C ASP A 62 -5.14 7.35 -12.61
N LEU A 63 -4.66 6.24 -13.18
CA LEU A 63 -4.61 6.02 -14.62
C LEU A 63 -6.02 5.85 -15.22
N GLU A 64 -6.88 5.07 -14.58
CA GLU A 64 -8.28 4.89 -15.01
C GLU A 64 -9.03 6.23 -15.02
N GLU A 65 -8.90 7.03 -13.96
CA GLU A 65 -9.51 8.37 -13.89
C GLU A 65 -8.98 9.33 -14.97
N ALA A 66 -7.69 9.24 -15.30
CA ALA A 66 -7.07 10.06 -16.34
C ALA A 66 -7.56 9.67 -17.75
N VAL A 67 -7.67 8.36 -18.03
CA VAL A 67 -8.22 7.85 -19.30
C VAL A 67 -9.68 8.25 -19.46
N GLU A 68 -10.49 8.13 -18.41
CA GLU A 68 -11.89 8.58 -18.44
C GLU A 68 -12.03 10.08 -18.74
N LYS A 69 -11.15 10.91 -18.17
CA LYS A 69 -11.14 12.36 -18.44
C LYS A 69 -10.73 12.66 -19.88
N ALA A 70 -9.74 11.95 -20.41
CA ALA A 70 -9.30 12.12 -21.80
C ALA A 70 -10.38 11.70 -22.80
N GLY A 71 -11.12 10.61 -22.54
CA GLY A 71 -12.21 10.13 -23.40
C GLY A 71 -13.51 10.94 -23.32
N LYS A 72 -13.63 11.89 -22.39
CA LYS A 72 -14.77 12.82 -22.28
C LYS A 72 -14.52 14.17 -22.97
N ILE A 73 -13.32 14.36 -23.53
CA ILE A 73 -12.98 15.52 -24.37
C ILE A 73 -13.19 15.07 -25.83
N ASP A 74 -14.44 14.90 -26.23
CA ASP A 74 -14.90 14.77 -27.62
C ASP A 74 -16.35 15.28 -27.71
#